data_AF-A0A356UBS8-F1
#
_entry.id   AF-A0A356UBS8-F1
#
_cell.length_a   1.000
_cell.length_b   1.000
_cell.length_c   1.000
_cell.angle_alpha   90.00
_cell.angle_beta   90.00
_cell.angle_gamma   90.00
#
_symmetry.space_group_name_H-M   'P 1'
#
loop_
_entity.id
_entity.type
_entity.pdbx_description
1 polymer ?
#
loop_
_entity_poly.entity_id
_entity_poly.type
_entity_poly.pdbx_seq_one_letter_code
_entity_poly.pdbx_strand_id
1 'polypeptide(L)'
;MNRIKNKILLVGILCCFMFFSVLSVQAVEPIKITVDDNPLVFTDQVALYDNEKELVLIPLRDVCEAVGAEVKWDSSEQKAVVKLMNKSVDVPIGTSQVTVNNKPV
;
A
#
# COMPACT_ATOMS: atom_id res chain seq x y z
N MET A 1 -60.33 -5.66 -10.16
CA MET A 1 -59.19 -6.49 -9.73
C MET A 1 -57.81 -5.95 -10.17
N ASN A 2 -57.70 -5.32 -11.34
CA ASN A 2 -56.40 -4.91 -11.91
C ASN A 2 -55.77 -3.67 -11.26
N ARG A 3 -56.58 -2.72 -10.73
CA ARG A 3 -56.06 -1.50 -10.07
C ARG A 3 -55.38 -1.75 -8.71
N ILE A 4 -55.77 -2.81 -7.99
CA ILE A 4 -55.16 -3.18 -6.69
C ILE A 4 -53.87 -3.97 -6.94
N LYS A 5 -53.86 -4.86 -7.93
CA LYS A 5 -52.65 -5.58 -8.38
C LYS A 5 -51.53 -4.62 -8.82
N ASN A 6 -51.86 -3.57 -9.58
CA ASN A 6 -50.88 -2.57 -10.01
C ASN A 6 -50.35 -1.70 -8.85
N LYS A 7 -51.16 -1.45 -7.80
CA LYS A 7 -50.72 -0.76 -6.59
C LYS A 7 -49.80 -1.64 -5.75
N ILE A 8 -50.11 -2.93 -5.60
CA ILE A 8 -49.25 -3.91 -4.91
C ILE A 8 -47.92 -4.08 -5.67
N LEU A 9 -47.95 -4.11 -7.00
CA LEU A 9 -46.76 -4.13 -7.85
C LEU A 9 -45.90 -2.87 -7.65
N LEU A 10 -46.52 -1.68 -7.62
CA LEU A 10 -45.82 -0.41 -7.39
C LEU A 10 -45.20 -0.33 -5.98
N VAL A 11 -45.90 -0.80 -4.96
CA VAL A 11 -45.38 -0.85 -3.58
C VAL A 11 -44.22 -1.85 -3.47
N GLY A 12 -44.31 -3.00 -4.14
CA GLY A 12 -43.21 -3.97 -4.19
C GLY A 12 -41.96 -3.40 -4.85
N ILE A 13 -42.11 -2.65 -5.95
CA ILE A 13 -40.98 -1.99 -6.64
C ILE A 13 -40.38 -0.88 -5.76
N LEU A 14 -41.20 -0.11 -5.05
CA LEU A 14 -40.75 0.94 -4.13
C LEU A 14 -39.99 0.36 -2.93
N CYS A 15 -40.46 -0.76 -2.36
CA CYS A 15 -39.78 -1.47 -1.29
C CYS A 15 -38.45 -2.08 -1.76
N CYS A 16 -38.39 -2.66 -2.96
CA CYS A 16 -37.13 -3.15 -3.54
C CYS A 16 -36.12 -2.02 -3.78
N PHE A 17 -36.56 -0.82 -4.14
CA PHE A 17 -35.69 0.36 -4.27
C PHE A 17 -35.14 0.85 -2.92
N MET A 18 -35.92 0.77 -1.84
CA MET A 18 -35.42 1.07 -0.49
C MET A 18 -34.38 0.06 0.00
N PHE A 19 -34.54 -1.24 -0.33
CA PHE A 19 -33.55 -2.26 0.02
C PHE A 19 -32.25 -2.20 -0.80
N PHE A 20 -32.26 -1.54 -1.97
CA PHE A 20 -31.06 -1.36 -2.79
C PHE A 20 -30.17 -0.19 -2.32
N SER A 21 -30.62 0.63 -1.36
CA SER A 21 -30.03 1.95 -1.06
C SER A 21 -28.90 1.98 -0.01
N VAL A 22 -28.37 0.85 0.46
CA VAL A 22 -27.37 0.82 1.56
C VAL A 22 -26.05 0.12 1.27
N LEU A 23 -25.68 -0.11 0.00
CA LEU A 23 -24.30 -0.46 -0.33
C LEU A 23 -23.43 0.80 -0.33
N SER A 24 -22.97 1.21 0.85
CA SER A 24 -21.87 2.16 0.94
C SER A 24 -20.57 1.42 0.63
N VAL A 25 -19.96 1.74 -0.51
CA VAL A 25 -18.56 1.35 -0.78
C VAL A 25 -17.69 2.32 0.00
N GLN A 26 -17.09 1.85 1.10
CA GLN A 26 -16.05 2.60 1.80
C GLN A 26 -14.75 2.51 1.02
N ALA A 27 -14.19 3.66 0.64
CA ALA A 27 -12.84 3.73 0.10
C ALA A 27 -11.84 3.38 1.21
N VAL A 28 -10.85 2.54 0.89
CA VAL A 28 -9.74 2.26 1.80
C VAL A 28 -8.87 3.51 1.84
N GLU A 29 -8.69 4.09 3.03
CA GLU A 29 -7.77 5.21 3.19
C GLU A 29 -6.33 4.75 2.97
N PRO A 30 -5.51 5.50 2.21
CA PRO A 30 -4.12 5.14 1.99
C PRO A 30 -3.31 5.25 3.28
N ILE A 31 -2.34 4.35 3.44
CA ILE A 31 -1.42 4.35 4.58
C ILE A 31 -0.52 5.59 4.49
N LYS A 32 -0.49 6.38 5.58
CA LYS A 32 0.35 7.58 5.70
C LYS A 32 1.59 7.25 6.54
N ILE A 33 2.75 7.66 6.05
CA ILE A 33 4.04 7.49 6.74
C ILE A 33 4.62 8.86 7.05
N THR A 34 5.21 9.00 8.23
CA THR A 34 5.99 10.18 8.62
C THR A 34 7.40 9.73 8.99
N VAL A 35 8.39 10.55 8.66
CA VAL A 35 9.80 10.38 9.05
C VAL A 35 10.20 11.63 9.81
N ASP A 36 10.57 11.50 11.08
CA ASP A 36 10.88 12.62 11.98
C ASP A 36 9.80 13.72 11.94
N ASP A 37 8.53 13.33 12.11
CA ASP A 37 7.33 14.18 12.05
C ASP A 37 7.03 14.84 10.68
N ASN A 38 7.85 14.59 9.66
CA ASN A 38 7.60 15.08 8.31
C ASN A 38 6.82 14.03 7.50
N PRO A 39 5.67 14.38 6.89
CA PRO A 39 4.91 13.45 6.06
C PRO A 39 5.73 13.05 4.82
N LEU A 40 5.85 11.74 4.61
CA LEU A 40 6.49 11.18 3.44
C LEU A 40 5.48 11.05 2.30
N VAL A 41 5.76 11.70 1.18
CA VAL A 41 4.95 11.60 -0.04
C VAL A 41 5.65 10.63 -0.98
N PHE A 42 4.95 9.57 -1.36
CA PHE A 42 5.46 8.61 -2.34
C PHE A 42 5.27 9.13 -3.76
N THR A 43 6.30 9.06 -4.60
CA THR A 43 6.20 9.49 -6.01
C THR A 43 5.76 8.35 -6.92
N ASP A 44 6.23 7.13 -6.65
CA ASP A 44 6.11 6.02 -7.60
C ASP A 44 5.19 4.90 -7.10
N GLN A 45 5.38 4.46 -5.85
CA GLN A 45 4.63 3.35 -5.26
C GLN A 45 4.10 3.73 -3.89
N VAL A 46 2.87 3.31 -3.56
CA VAL A 46 2.28 3.55 -2.24
C VAL A 46 2.63 2.42 -1.27
N ALA A 47 2.57 2.71 0.03
CA ALA A 47 2.63 1.68 1.06
C ALA A 47 1.41 0.75 0.99
N LEU A 48 1.62 -0.54 1.22
CA LEU A 48 0.60 -1.59 1.10
C LEU A 48 0.57 -2.45 2.36
N TYR A 49 -0.63 -2.84 2.81
CA TYR A 49 -0.77 -3.83 3.88
C TYR A 49 -0.79 -5.23 3.29
N ASP A 50 0.18 -6.06 3.68
CA ASP A 50 0.24 -7.48 3.33
C ASP A 50 -0.60 -8.26 4.36
N ASN A 51 -1.80 -8.68 3.95
CA ASN A 51 -2.72 -9.45 4.81
C ASN A 51 -2.18 -10.83 5.19
N GLU A 52 -1.31 -11.43 4.38
CA GLU A 52 -0.77 -12.78 4.65
C GLU A 52 0.35 -12.72 5.69
N LYS A 53 1.15 -11.66 5.64
CA LYS A 53 2.30 -11.47 6.54
C LYS A 53 2.02 -10.52 7.71
N GLU A 54 0.80 -9.97 7.80
CA GLU A 54 0.37 -9.01 8.83
C GLU A 54 1.34 -7.83 9.00
N LEU A 55 1.86 -7.29 7.89
CA LEU A 55 2.84 -6.20 7.89
C LEU A 55 2.55 -5.16 6.82
N VAL A 56 3.09 -3.96 7.00
CA VAL A 56 3.04 -2.91 5.99
C VAL A 56 4.33 -2.96 5.16
N LEU A 57 4.18 -3.17 3.85
CA LEU A 57 5.22 -2.99 2.86
C LEU A 57 5.35 -1.51 2.53
N ILE A 58 6.57 -0.98 2.66
CA ILE A 58 6.88 0.42 2.40
C ILE A 58 7.92 0.51 1.27
N PRO A 59 7.83 1.52 0.39
CA PRO A 59 8.83 1.74 -0.64
C PRO A 59 10.21 2.00 -0.01
N LEU A 60 11.16 1.09 -0.23
CA LEU A 60 12.52 1.18 0.30
C LEU A 60 13.17 2.53 -0.05
N ARG A 61 13.08 2.93 -1.32
CA ARG A 61 13.71 4.15 -1.85
C ARG A 61 13.22 5.40 -1.12
N ASP A 62 11.92 5.64 -1.13
CA ASP A 62 11.33 6.87 -0.56
C ASP A 62 11.70 7.03 0.91
N VAL A 63 11.63 5.94 1.68
CA VAL A 63 11.94 5.95 3.11
C VAL A 63 13.43 6.17 3.36
N CYS A 64 14.30 5.49 2.62
CA CYS A 64 15.75 5.65 2.77
C CYS A 64 16.23 7.04 2.32
N GLU A 65 15.70 7.58 1.23
CA GLU A 65 16.05 8.93 0.75
C GLU A 65 15.53 10.02 1.71
N ALA A 66 14.37 9.81 2.34
CA ALA A 66 13.86 10.72 3.37
C ALA A 66 14.77 10.86 4.60
N VAL A 67 15.50 9.80 4.96
CA VAL A 67 16.53 9.83 6.03
C VAL A 67 17.92 10.23 5.51
N GLY A 68 18.03 10.69 4.26
CA GLY A 68 19.27 11.20 3.66
C GLY A 68 20.19 10.15 3.05
N ALA A 69 19.71 8.92 2.83
CA ALA A 69 20.49 7.89 2.14
C ALA A 69 20.39 8.04 0.60
N GLU A 70 21.42 7.58 -0.11
CA GLU A 70 21.38 7.40 -1.56
C GLU A 70 20.97 5.95 -1.86
N VAL A 71 19.98 5.75 -2.73
CA VAL A 71 19.55 4.40 -3.15
C VAL A 71 19.80 4.20 -4.65
N LYS A 72 20.55 3.15 -4.99
CA LYS A 72 20.84 2.78 -6.39
C LYS A 72 20.42 1.34 -6.66
N TRP A 73 19.98 1.08 -7.89
CA TRP A 73 19.71 -0.27 -8.35
C TRP A 73 20.94 -0.81 -9.09
N ASP A 74 21.41 -1.99 -8.69
CA ASP A 74 22.39 -2.76 -9.45
C ASP A 74 21.65 -3.85 -10.21
N SER A 75 21.49 -3.65 -11.53
CA SER A 75 20.82 -4.60 -12.39
C SER A 75 21.64 -5.86 -12.66
N SER A 76 22.96 -5.82 -12.51
CA SER A 76 23.81 -6.98 -12.75
C SER A 76 23.70 -7.99 -11.61
N GLU A 77 23.64 -7.49 -10.37
CA GLU A 77 23.51 -8.31 -9.16
C GLU A 77 22.06 -8.43 -8.65
N GLN A 78 21.11 -7.75 -9.29
CA GLN A 78 19.69 -7.73 -8.91
C GLN A 78 19.50 -7.31 -7.44
N LYS A 79 20.13 -6.21 -7.04
CA LYS A 79 20.08 -5.69 -5.66
C LYS A 79 19.91 -4.18 -5.60
N ALA A 80 19.23 -3.70 -4.57
CA ALA A 80 19.27 -2.30 -4.19
C ALA A 80 20.49 -2.05 -3.29
N VAL A 81 21.24 -0.99 -3.56
CA VAL A 81 22.39 -0.53 -2.78
C VAL A 81 22.01 0.77 -2.11
N VAL A 82 21.93 0.75 -0.77
CA VAL A 82 21.58 1.91 0.07
C VAL A 82 22.86 2.42 0.73
N LYS A 83 23.20 3.69 0.53
CA LYS A 83 24.39 4.32 1.12
C LYS A 83 23.99 5.46 2.04
N LEU A 84 24.45 5.40 3.28
CA LEU A 84 24.28 6.46 4.26
C LEU A 84 25.57 6.63 5.05
N MET A 85 26.22 7.79 4.91
CA MET A 85 27.51 8.11 5.53
C MET A 85 28.59 7.06 5.21
N ASN A 86 29.04 6.27 6.20
CA ASN A 86 30.05 5.22 6.06
C ASN A 86 29.47 3.79 6.02
N LYS A 87 28.14 3.68 5.81
CA LYS A 87 27.44 2.39 5.69
C LYS A 87 26.93 2.21 4.27
N SER A 88 27.17 1.02 3.73
CA SER A 88 26.54 0.51 2.51
C SER A 88 25.73 -0.73 2.88
N VAL A 89 24.45 -0.74 2.52
CA VAL A 89 23.55 -1.87 2.73
C VAL A 89 23.13 -2.42 1.38
N ASP A 90 23.39 -3.70 1.16
CA ASP A 90 23.03 -4.40 -0.08
C ASP A 90 21.80 -5.26 0.18
N VAL A 91 20.73 -4.99 -0.57
CA VAL A 91 19.42 -5.63 -0.46
C VAL A 91 19.10 -6.37 -1.77
N PRO A 92 19.56 -7.62 -1.92
CA PRO A 92 19.25 -8.45 -3.08
C PRO A 92 17.80 -8.92 -3.08
N ILE A 93 17.22 -9.10 -4.28
CA ILE A 93 15.89 -9.69 -4.42
C ILE A 93 15.95 -11.22 -4.29
N GLY A 94 14.86 -11.84 -3.84
CA GLY A 94 14.72 -13.30 -3.79
C GLY A 94 15.41 -13.98 -2.59
N THR A 95 15.96 -13.21 -1.66
CA THR A 95 16.56 -13.73 -0.42
C THR A 95 16.21 -12.81 0.76
N SER A 96 16.17 -13.39 1.96
CA SER A 96 15.97 -12.65 3.21
C SER A 96 17.29 -12.16 3.81
N GLN A 97 18.44 -12.53 3.21
CA GLN A 97 19.76 -12.13 3.69
C GLN A 97 20.20 -10.82 3.04
N VAL A 98 20.57 -9.85 3.86
CA VAL A 98 21.14 -8.56 3.43
C VAL A 98 22.56 -8.43 3.97
N THR A 99 23.35 -7.50 3.42
CA THR A 99 24.70 -7.24 3.94
C THR A 99 24.89 -5.79 4.31
N VAL A 100 25.65 -5.54 5.37
CA VAL A 100 26.11 -4.21 5.78
C VAL A 100 27.62 -4.20 5.65
N ASN A 101 28.16 -3.32 4.80
CA ASN A 101 29.59 -3.23 4.50
C ASN A 101 30.19 -4.62 4.16
N ASN A 102 29.52 -5.36 3.28
CA ASN A 102 29.87 -6.71 2.83
C ASN A 102 29.82 -7.81 3.92
N LYS A 103 29.21 -7.53 5.08
CA LYS A 103 29.01 -8.53 6.13
C LYS A 103 27.53 -8.89 6.22
N PRO A 104 27.17 -10.19 6.16
CA PRO A 104 25.79 -10.63 6.33
C PRO A 104 25.23 -10.21 7.69
N VAL A 105 23.95 -9.88 7.72
CA VAL A 105 23.15 -9.61 8.93
C VAL A 105 21.85 -10.39 8.92
#